data_AF-A0A8T4WRQ7-F1
#
_entry.id   AF-A0A8T4WRQ7-F1
#
_cell.length_a   1.000
_cell.length_b   1.000
_cell.length_c   1.000
_cell.angle_alpha   90.00
_cell.angle_beta   90.00
_cell.angle_gamma   90.00
#
_symmetry.space_group_name_H-M   'P 1'
#
loop_
_entity.id
_entity.type
_entity.pdbx_description
1 polymer ?
#
loop_
_entity_poly.entity_id
_entity_poly.type
_entity_poly.pdbx_seq_one_letter_code
_entity_poly.pdbx_strand_id
1 'polypeptide(L)'
;MGYNKTKNKILSKLWDNKKNHEFVCPQCGGHLIIIQLEPIEQNENPYTPYDTIVECTNCEFNAQAISYTILGSIQSYDLDHITIAAWSPSGSRVVKTFEHLVDYEQLKEVKSSKELVEFLIVDGHIVQII
;
A
#
# COMPACT_ATOMS: atom_id res chain seq x y z
N MET A 1 20.93 4.82 6.67
CA MET A 1 20.64 3.44 6.24
C MET A 1 20.40 3.44 4.74
N GLY A 2 21.20 2.70 3.97
CA GLY A 2 21.14 2.74 2.51
C GLY A 2 19.95 1.95 1.97
N TYR A 3 19.03 2.63 1.29
CA TYR A 3 17.93 2.03 0.53
C TYR A 3 18.50 1.06 -0.52
N ASN A 4 18.30 -0.24 -0.32
CA ASN A 4 18.90 -1.28 -1.16
C ASN A 4 18.10 -1.45 -2.47
N LYS A 5 18.62 -0.88 -3.57
CA LYS A 5 17.98 -0.85 -4.91
C LYS A 5 17.53 -2.23 -5.43
N THR A 6 18.10 -3.33 -4.93
CA THR A 6 17.73 -4.69 -5.32
C THR A 6 16.39 -5.14 -4.74
N LYS A 7 16.03 -4.71 -3.51
CA LYS A 7 14.73 -5.03 -2.87
C LYS A 7 13.57 -4.39 -3.65
N ASN A 8 13.74 -3.13 -4.02
CA ASN A 8 12.75 -2.33 -4.73
C ASN A 8 12.37 -2.96 -6.09
N LYS A 9 13.34 -3.60 -6.78
CA LYS A 9 13.13 -4.28 -8.07
C LYS A 9 12.36 -5.61 -7.99
N ILE A 10 12.26 -6.22 -6.81
CA ILE A 10 11.48 -7.45 -6.58
C ILE A 10 10.06 -7.07 -6.21
N LEU A 11 9.89 -6.05 -5.35
CA LEU A 11 8.58 -5.55 -4.95
C LEU A 11 7.86 -4.89 -6.12
N SER A 12 8.57 -4.13 -6.97
CA SER A 12 8.02 -3.57 -8.21
C SER A 12 7.51 -4.62 -9.22
N LYS A 13 7.83 -5.91 -9.03
CA LYS A 13 7.31 -7.01 -9.86
C LYS A 13 6.08 -7.67 -9.25
N LEU A 14 5.76 -7.40 -7.99
CA LEU A 14 4.49 -7.76 -7.36
C LEU A 14 3.35 -6.92 -7.94
N TRP A 15 3.70 -5.76 -8.50
CA TRP A 15 2.81 -4.76 -9.08
C TRP A 15 2.87 -4.90 -10.61
N ASP A 16 2.06 -5.80 -11.20
CA ASP A 16 2.06 -5.97 -12.66
C ASP A 16 1.20 -4.89 -13.34
N ASN A 17 1.83 -3.76 -13.67
CA ASN A 17 1.20 -2.66 -14.42
C ASN A 17 0.69 -3.09 -15.82
N LYS A 18 1.01 -4.29 -16.31
CA LYS A 18 0.55 -4.81 -17.61
C LYS A 18 -0.68 -5.71 -17.52
N LYS A 19 -1.05 -6.18 -16.31
CA LYS A 19 -2.19 -7.07 -16.08
C LYS A 19 -3.07 -6.51 -14.95
N ASN A 20 -3.84 -5.49 -15.28
CA ASN A 20 -4.93 -4.98 -14.43
C ASN A 20 -4.54 -4.49 -13.02
N HIS A 21 -3.29 -4.08 -12.78
CA HIS A 21 -2.84 -3.63 -11.45
C HIS A 21 -3.10 -4.68 -10.36
N GLU A 22 -2.89 -5.96 -10.65
CA GLU A 22 -3.15 -7.03 -9.70
C GLU A 22 -1.94 -7.29 -8.78
N PHE A 23 -2.21 -7.52 -7.49
CA PHE A 23 -1.21 -7.95 -6.52
C PHE A 23 -1.00 -9.47 -6.59
N VAL A 24 -0.11 -9.92 -7.48
CA VAL A 24 0.10 -11.34 -7.80
C VAL A 24 1.57 -11.75 -7.68
N CYS A 25 1.80 -13.04 -7.40
CA CYS A 25 3.13 -13.57 -7.26
C CYS A 25 3.91 -13.51 -8.59
N PRO A 26 5.12 -12.91 -8.62
CA PRO A 26 5.89 -12.77 -9.86
C PRO A 26 6.51 -14.09 -10.34
N GLN A 27 6.54 -15.13 -9.51
CA GLN A 27 7.09 -16.44 -9.87
C GLN A 27 6.05 -17.38 -10.49
N CYS A 28 4.84 -17.41 -9.94
CA CYS A 28 3.82 -18.38 -10.34
C CYS A 28 2.44 -17.76 -10.66
N GLY A 29 2.25 -16.46 -10.48
CA GLY A 29 0.96 -15.78 -10.65
C GLY A 29 -0.09 -16.09 -9.56
N GLY A 30 0.29 -16.83 -8.51
CA GLY A 30 -0.58 -17.14 -7.39
C GLY A 30 -0.89 -15.94 -6.49
N HIS A 31 -1.85 -16.12 -5.59
CA HIS A 31 -2.21 -15.11 -4.61
C HIS A 31 -1.07 -14.81 -3.64
N LEU A 32 -0.98 -13.54 -3.25
CA LEU A 32 -0.06 -13.06 -2.23
C LEU A 32 -0.84 -12.73 -0.96
N ILE A 33 -0.23 -13.01 0.19
CA ILE A 33 -0.71 -12.59 1.50
C ILE A 33 0.27 -11.61 2.13
N ILE A 34 -0.25 -10.72 2.98
CA ILE A 34 0.52 -9.68 3.67
C ILE A 34 0.49 -10.03 5.17
N ILE A 35 1.66 -10.23 5.75
CA ILE A 35 1.84 -10.57 7.17
C ILE A 35 2.58 -9.42 7.84
N GLN A 36 1.87 -8.66 8.68
CA GLN A 36 2.46 -7.62 9.52
C GLN A 36 3.10 -8.27 10.76
N LEU A 37 4.38 -7.97 10.98
CA LEU A 37 5.18 -8.43 12.12
C LEU A 37 5.19 -7.35 13.22
N GLU A 38 6.36 -7.10 13.80
CA GLU A 38 6.54 -6.09 14.84
C GLU A 38 6.43 -4.67 14.26
N PRO A 39 5.84 -3.72 15.02
CA PRO A 39 5.85 -2.32 14.65
C PRO A 39 7.28 -1.78 14.67
N ILE A 40 7.61 -0.99 13.66
CA ILE A 40 8.86 -0.25 13.59
C ILE A 40 8.66 1.04 14.37
N GLU A 41 9.41 1.22 15.46
CA GLU A 41 9.33 2.43 16.28
C GLU A 41 9.73 3.67 15.47
N GLN A 42 8.74 4.47 15.07
CA GLN A 42 8.91 5.78 14.46
C GLN A 42 7.92 6.78 15.04
N ASN A 43 8.43 7.77 15.78
CA ASN A 43 7.60 8.76 16.48
C ASN A 43 7.21 9.98 15.61
N GLU A 44 7.65 10.03 14.36
CA GLU A 44 7.51 11.22 13.51
C GLU A 44 6.43 11.09 12.43
N ASN A 45 5.92 9.88 12.18
CA ASN A 45 4.99 9.61 11.10
C ASN A 45 3.54 9.53 11.57
N PRO A 46 2.57 9.82 10.67
CA PRO A 46 1.16 9.78 11.03
C PRO A 46 0.55 8.37 11.08
N TYR A 47 1.40 7.36 11.01
CA TYR A 47 1.08 5.95 10.93
C TYR A 47 2.15 5.18 11.69
N THR A 48 1.78 4.00 12.18
CA THR A 48 2.73 3.03 12.72
C THR A 48 3.18 2.12 11.57
N PRO A 49 4.45 2.20 11.12
CA PRO A 49 4.98 1.25 10.16
C PRO A 49 5.21 -0.11 10.80
N TYR A 50 5.05 -1.17 10.03
CA TYR A 50 5.28 -2.56 10.43
C TYR A 50 6.28 -3.20 9.48
N ASP A 51 7.23 -3.95 10.04
CA ASP A 51 7.98 -4.92 9.25
C ASP A 51 6.98 -5.94 8.69
N THR A 52 7.05 -6.19 7.39
CA THR A 52 6.02 -6.95 6.68
C THR A 52 6.65 -8.02 5.81
N ILE A 53 6.08 -9.22 5.83
CA ILE A 53 6.41 -10.28 4.87
C ILE A 53 5.26 -10.42 3.89
N VAL A 54 5.56 -10.36 2.60
CA VAL A 54 4.67 -10.72 1.51
C VAL A 54 5.03 -12.12 1.05
N GLU A 55 4.08 -13.06 1.13
CA GLU A 55 4.31 -14.46 0.80
C GLU A 55 3.31 -14.96 -0.24
N CYS A 56 3.74 -15.87 -1.11
CA CYS A 56 2.84 -16.54 -2.04
C CYS A 56 2.23 -17.77 -1.41
N THR A 57 0.92 -17.96 -1.56
CA THR A 57 0.23 -19.15 -1.07
C THR A 57 0.52 -20.41 -1.89
N ASN A 58 1.15 -20.27 -3.06
CA ASN A 58 1.28 -21.34 -4.05
C ASN A 58 2.75 -21.75 -4.34
N CYS A 59 3.74 -20.96 -3.94
CA CYS A 59 5.16 -21.27 -4.15
C CYS A 59 6.02 -20.64 -3.04
N GLU A 60 7.31 -20.93 -3.03
CA GLU A 60 8.25 -20.48 -1.97
C GLU A 60 8.61 -18.97 -2.04
N PHE A 61 7.96 -18.21 -2.93
CA PHE A 61 8.18 -16.78 -3.03
C PHE A 61 7.83 -16.06 -1.73
N ASN A 62 8.79 -15.33 -1.18
CA ASN A 62 8.60 -14.38 -0.10
C ASN A 62 9.43 -13.12 -0.34
N ALA A 63 8.96 -12.00 0.19
CA ALA A 63 9.63 -10.71 0.13
C ALA A 63 9.38 -9.92 1.42
N GLN A 64 10.40 -9.21 1.89
CA GLN A 64 10.26 -8.24 2.98
C GLN A 64 9.84 -6.88 2.43
N ALA A 65 8.87 -6.26 3.09
CA ALA A 65 8.36 -4.92 2.80
C ALA A 65 8.11 -4.15 4.11
N ILE A 66 7.74 -2.88 3.99
CA ILE A 66 7.15 -2.10 5.08
C ILE A 66 5.69 -1.87 4.73
N SER A 67 4.80 -2.08 5.68
CA SER A 67 3.40 -1.70 5.51
C SER A 67 2.90 -0.83 6.65
N TYR A 68 1.82 -0.11 6.39
CA TYR A 68 1.12 0.69 7.37
C TYR A 68 -0.27 1.01 6.84
N THR A 69 -1.16 1.39 7.76
CA THR A 69 -2.47 1.92 7.37
C THR A 69 -2.54 3.43 7.58
N ILE A 70 -3.33 4.09 6.73
CA ILE A 70 -3.70 5.49 6.89
C ILE A 70 -5.21 5.59 6.85
N LEU A 71 -5.81 6.17 7.90
CA LEU A 71 -7.20 6.59 7.88
C LEU A 71 -7.31 7.96 7.21
N GLY A 72 -8.06 8.06 6.12
CA GLY A 72 -8.15 9.30 5.36
C GLY A 72 -9.31 9.36 4.38
N SER A 73 -9.37 10.47 3.65
CA SER A 73 -10.33 10.67 2.55
C SER A 73 -9.59 10.82 1.23
N ILE A 74 -10.16 10.29 0.15
CA ILE A 74 -9.64 10.50 -1.20
C ILE A 74 -9.81 11.98 -1.56
N GLN A 75 -8.72 12.68 -1.84
CA GLN A 75 -8.73 14.06 -2.36
C GLN A 75 -8.86 14.07 -3.89
N SER A 76 -8.03 13.29 -4.57
CA SER A 76 -8.05 13.08 -6.03
C SER A 76 -7.44 11.72 -6.36
N TYR A 77 -7.74 11.18 -7.54
CA TYR A 77 -7.13 9.96 -8.06
C TYR A 77 -7.07 10.00 -9.58
N ASP A 78 -6.12 9.26 -10.15
CA ASP A 78 -6.01 8.97 -11.57
C ASP A 78 -5.82 7.45 -11.78
N LEU A 79 -5.26 7.03 -12.91
CA LEU A 79 -5.07 5.60 -13.21
C LEU A 79 -3.94 4.98 -12.40
N ASP A 80 -2.96 5.78 -11.98
CA ASP A 80 -1.73 5.30 -11.35
C ASP A 80 -1.64 5.76 -9.89
N HIS A 81 -2.27 6.89 -9.53
CA HIS A 81 -2.09 7.55 -8.24
C HIS A 81 -3.39 7.89 -7.50
N ILE A 82 -3.36 7.77 -6.17
CA ILE A 82 -4.37 8.30 -5.26
C ILE A 82 -3.71 9.34 -4.34
N THR A 83 -4.36 10.49 -4.20
CA THR A 83 -4.01 11.49 -3.19
C THR A 83 -4.98 11.40 -2.03
N ILE A 84 -4.44 11.15 -0.84
CA ILE A 84 -5.19 10.99 0.42
C ILE A 84 -4.96 12.23 1.27
N ALA A 85 -6.04 12.79 1.79
CA ALA A 85 -6.01 13.74 2.90
C ALA A 85 -6.31 12.99 4.21
N ALA A 86 -5.36 13.01 5.13
CA ALA A 86 -5.41 12.33 6.43
C ALA A 86 -5.02 13.28 7.56
N TRP A 87 -5.08 12.79 8.79
CA TRP A 87 -4.65 13.50 9.99
C TRP A 87 -3.45 12.82 10.60
N SER A 88 -2.49 13.63 11.03
CA SER A 88 -1.39 13.16 11.86
C SER A 88 -1.80 12.99 13.33
N PRO A 89 -1.06 12.20 14.12
CA PRO A 89 -1.23 12.08 15.57
C PRO A 89 -1.18 13.43 16.29
N SER A 90 -0.46 14.42 15.74
CA SER A 90 -0.42 15.78 16.28
C SER A 90 -1.65 16.63 15.93
N GLY A 91 -2.61 16.07 15.19
CA GLY A 91 -3.82 16.77 14.73
C GLY A 91 -3.59 17.69 13.54
N SER A 92 -2.42 17.66 12.90
CA SER A 92 -2.17 18.41 11.65
C SER A 92 -2.68 17.64 10.44
N ARG A 93 -3.26 18.35 9.45
CA ARG A 93 -3.68 17.75 8.19
C ARG A 93 -2.46 17.38 7.34
N VAL A 94 -2.43 16.15 6.85
CA VAL A 94 -1.38 15.63 5.96
C VAL A 94 -2.01 15.22 4.64
N VAL A 95 -1.39 15.64 3.53
CA VAL A 95 -1.79 15.22 2.19
C VAL A 95 -0.63 14.44 1.59
N LYS A 96 -0.87 13.21 1.16
CA LYS A 96 0.13 12.35 0.51
C LYS A 96 -0.46 11.69 -0.73
N THR A 97 0.40 11.51 -1.72
CA THR A 97 0.07 10.82 -2.98
C THR A 97 0.83 9.50 -3.01
N PHE A 98 0.14 8.44 -3.42
CA PHE A 98 0.65 7.09 -3.49
C PHE A 98 0.30 6.48 -4.84
N GLU A 99 1.15 5.58 -5.33
CA GLU A 99 0.76 4.64 -6.39
C GLU A 99 -0.28 3.65 -5.84
N HIS A 100 -1.14 3.06 -6.67
CA HIS A 100 -2.18 2.14 -6.19
C HIS A 100 -2.50 0.97 -7.13
N LEU A 101 -3.18 -0.02 -6.55
CA LEU A 101 -3.71 -1.22 -7.22
C LEU A 101 -5.23 -1.35 -7.07
N VAL A 102 -5.85 -0.36 -6.44
CA VAL A 102 -7.28 -0.36 -6.15
C VAL A 102 -8.09 -0.18 -7.43
N ASP A 103 -9.19 -0.91 -7.55
CA ASP A 103 -10.12 -0.81 -8.67
C ASP A 103 -10.74 0.60 -8.81
N TYR A 104 -10.90 1.05 -10.05
CA TYR A 104 -11.37 2.40 -10.34
C TYR A 104 -12.83 2.65 -9.91
N GLU A 105 -13.71 1.65 -10.02
CA GLU A 105 -15.10 1.80 -9.56
C GLU A 105 -15.16 1.84 -8.02
N GLN A 106 -14.31 1.07 -7.34
CA GLN A 106 -14.17 1.17 -5.87
C GLN A 106 -13.72 2.58 -5.45
N LEU A 107 -12.73 3.17 -6.14
CA LEU A 107 -12.28 4.54 -5.85
C LEU A 107 -13.36 5.59 -6.05
N LYS A 108 -14.15 5.43 -7.11
CA LYS A 108 -15.28 6.31 -7.41
C LYS A 108 -16.37 6.23 -6.35
N GLU A 109 -16.70 5.03 -5.89
CA GLU A 109 -17.67 4.80 -4.81
C GLU A 109 -17.21 5.49 -3.52
N VAL A 110 -15.98 5.21 -3.06
CA VAL A 110 -15.39 5.81 -1.86
C VAL A 110 -15.31 7.33 -1.97
N LYS A 111 -14.90 7.87 -3.13
CA LYS A 111 -14.83 9.32 -3.33
C LYS A 111 -16.21 9.97 -3.24
N SER A 112 -17.24 9.28 -3.73
CA SER A 112 -18.62 9.78 -3.73
C SER A 112 -19.26 9.74 -2.34
N SER A 113 -18.89 8.79 -1.48
CA SER A 113 -19.42 8.68 -0.12
C SER A 113 -18.93 9.81 0.81
N LYS A 114 -17.75 10.39 0.52
CA LYS A 114 -17.05 11.37 1.36
C LYS A 114 -16.68 10.84 2.75
N GLU A 115 -16.67 9.52 2.91
CA GLU A 115 -16.31 8.88 4.16
C GLU A 115 -14.79 8.83 4.35
N LEU A 116 -14.39 8.67 5.61
CA LEU A 116 -13.02 8.30 5.95
C LEU A 116 -12.93 6.78 5.85
N VAL A 117 -11.95 6.30 5.09
CA VAL A 117 -11.66 4.86 4.93
C VAL A 117 -10.20 4.60 5.28
N GLU A 118 -9.91 3.34 5.60
CA GLU A 118 -8.55 2.94 5.92
C GLU A 118 -7.86 2.40 4.67
N PHE A 119 -6.71 2.97 4.33
CA PHE A 119 -5.89 2.53 3.21
C PHE A 119 -4.76 1.66 3.74
N LEU A 120 -4.56 0.48 3.15
CA LEU A 120 -3.38 -0.35 3.39
C LEU A 120 -2.29 0.00 2.39
N ILE A 121 -1.16 0.49 2.89
CA ILE A 121 0.02 0.82 2.09
C ILE A 121 1.08 -0.25 2.31
N VAL A 122 1.65 -0.79 1.24
CA VAL A 122 2.79 -1.72 1.25
C VAL A 122 3.87 -1.18 0.33
N ASP A 123 5.06 -0.92 0.87
CA ASP A 123 6.20 -0.34 0.16
C ASP A 123 5.83 0.88 -0.70
N GLY A 124 5.00 1.77 -0.14
CA GLY A 124 4.56 3.02 -0.78
C GLY A 124 3.40 2.88 -1.78
N HIS A 125 2.85 1.68 -1.98
CA HIS A 125 1.70 1.44 -2.86
C HIS A 125 0.44 1.15 -2.03
N ILE A 126 -0.69 1.77 -2.39
CA ILE A 126 -1.98 1.41 -1.82
C ILE A 126 -2.44 0.11 -2.48
N VAL A 127 -2.53 -0.95 -1.68
CA VAL A 127 -2.92 -2.28 -2.16
C VAL A 127 -4.37 -2.61 -1.87
N GLN A 128 -4.98 -1.95 -0.88
CA GLN A 128 -6.35 -2.23 -0.45
C GLN A 128 -6.97 -1.02 0.27
N ILE A 129 -8.29 -0.89 0.14
CA ILE A 129 -9.14 -0.06 0.99
C ILE A 129 -9.94 -1.00 1.92
N ILE A 130 -9.94 -0.70 3.22
CA ILE A 130 -10.59 -1.45 4.30
C ILE A 130 -11.80 -0.65 4.82
#